data_AF-A0A1Q3PX34-F1
#
_entry.id   AF-A0A1Q3PX34-F1
#
_cell.length_a   1.000
_cell.length_b   1.000
_cell.length_c   1.000
_cell.angle_alpha   90.00
_cell.angle_beta   90.00
_cell.angle_gamma   90.00
#
_symmetry.space_group_name_H-M   'P 1'
#
loop_
_entity.id
_entity.type
_entity.pdbx_description
1 polymer ?
#
loop_
_entity_poly.entity_id
_entity_poly.type
_entity_poly.pdbx_seq_one_letter_code
_entity_poly.pdbx_strand_id
1 'polypeptide(L)'
;MPKNTIVILLIILLANTLTAQTTVAIIGGGMAGISSAHYILQYDSTAKITIYEKEKVTDGNAKTVEVLNASQQKIKVDIGPQYFIEGPWNDYIEFLNETLGETPYDFESLSG
;
A
#
# COMPACT_ATOMS: atom_id res chain seq x y z
N MET A 1 -23.30 26.10 -36.57
CA MET A 1 -21.96 25.65 -36.12
C MET A 1 -21.65 24.34 -36.84
N PRO A 2 -20.48 24.18 -37.50
CA PRO A 2 -20.19 22.98 -38.28
C PRO A 2 -20.12 21.73 -37.39
N LYS A 3 -20.65 20.59 -37.86
CA LYS A 3 -20.55 19.29 -37.14
C LYS A 3 -19.10 18.96 -36.77
N ASN A 4 -18.16 19.27 -37.64
CA ASN A 4 -16.73 19.02 -37.43
C ASN A 4 -16.17 19.84 -36.25
N THR A 5 -16.68 21.07 -36.04
CA THR A 5 -16.25 21.91 -34.92
C THR A 5 -16.71 21.34 -33.57
N ILE A 6 -17.91 20.76 -33.52
CA ILE A 6 -18.44 20.11 -32.30
C ILE A 6 -17.64 18.85 -31.96
N VAL A 7 -17.31 18.03 -32.96
CA VAL A 7 -16.50 16.81 -32.78
C VAL A 7 -15.08 17.15 -32.32
N ILE A 8 -14.44 18.17 -32.90
CA ILE A 8 -13.12 18.63 -32.46
C ILE A 8 -13.16 19.13 -31.01
N LEU A 9 -14.20 19.90 -30.64
CA LEU A 9 -14.35 20.37 -29.26
C LEU A 9 -14.50 19.21 -28.27
N LEU A 10 -15.29 18.19 -28.63
CA LEU A 10 -15.48 16.99 -27.82
C LEU A 10 -14.19 16.18 -27.64
N ILE A 11 -13.40 16.02 -28.70
CA ILE A 11 -12.10 15.33 -28.64
C ILE A 11 -11.14 16.08 -27.72
N ILE A 12 -11.07 17.41 -27.85
CA ILE A 12 -10.22 18.25 -26.99
C ILE A 12 -10.69 18.15 -25.53
N LEU A 13 -11.99 18.17 -25.26
CA LEU A 13 -12.53 18.06 -23.91
C LEU A 13 -12.22 16.70 -23.27
N LEU A 14 -12.43 15.60 -24.02
CA LEU A 14 -12.09 14.23 -23.62
C LEU A 14 -10.58 14.07 -23.35
N ALA A 15 -9.74 14.63 -24.22
CA ALA A 15 -8.30 14.61 -24.04
C ALA A 15 -7.87 15.35 -22.76
N ASN A 16 -8.47 16.51 -22.46
CA ASN A 16 -8.15 17.25 -21.24
C ASN A 16 -8.61 16.51 -19.97
N THR A 17 -9.77 15.84 -19.99
CA THR A 17 -10.22 15.01 -18.85
C THR A 17 -9.32 13.79 -18.61
N LEU A 18 -8.65 13.26 -19.63
CA LEU A 18 -7.69 12.16 -19.48
C LEU A 18 -6.33 12.60 -18.90
N THR A 19 -6.05 13.91 -18.84
CA THR A 19 -4.70 14.43 -18.53
C THR A 19 -4.53 15.03 -17.14
N ALA A 20 -5.62 15.19 -16.38
CA ALA A 20 -5.55 15.66 -15.00
C ALA A 20 -5.12 14.50 -14.08
N GLN A 21 -3.83 14.16 -14.12
CA GLN A 21 -3.25 13.13 -13.26
C GLN A 21 -3.38 13.54 -11.79
N THR A 22 -4.08 12.75 -10.98
CA THR A 22 -4.18 12.98 -9.54
C THR A 22 -2.78 12.94 -8.93
N THR A 23 -2.39 13.98 -8.19
CA THR A 23 -1.12 14.00 -7.45
C THR A 23 -1.41 13.93 -5.96
N VAL A 24 -0.86 12.92 -5.29
CA VAL A 24 -1.11 12.65 -3.86
C VAL A 24 0.19 12.69 -3.09
N ALA A 25 0.19 13.42 -1.97
CA ALA A 25 1.24 13.35 -0.97
C ALA A 25 0.73 12.57 0.24
N ILE A 26 1.44 11.52 0.63
CA ILE A 26 1.17 10.72 1.83
C ILE A 26 2.26 11.04 2.85
N ILE A 27 1.86 11.44 4.06
CA ILE A 27 2.78 11.77 5.15
C ILE A 27 2.80 10.60 6.13
N GLY A 28 3.93 9.89 6.19
CA GLY A 28 4.13 8.64 6.95
C GLY A 28 4.14 7.41 6.05
N GLY A 29 5.24 6.65 6.09
CA GLY A 29 5.50 5.43 5.31
C GLY A 29 5.39 4.13 6.11
N GLY A 30 4.65 4.14 7.23
CA GLY A 30 4.27 2.91 7.94
C GLY A 30 3.12 2.16 7.25
N MET A 31 2.62 1.09 7.89
CA MET A 31 1.55 0.22 7.33
C MET A 31 0.37 0.99 6.71
N ALA A 32 -0.15 2.01 7.41
CA ALA A 32 -1.29 2.80 6.94
C ALA A 32 -0.96 3.63 5.68
N GLY A 33 0.22 4.23 5.61
CA GLY A 33 0.63 5.04 4.46
C GLY A 33 0.90 4.19 3.22
N ILE A 34 1.59 3.05 3.41
CA ILE A 34 1.88 2.10 2.32
C ILE A 34 0.59 1.48 1.79
N SER A 35 -0.30 0.99 2.66
CA SER A 35 -1.59 0.42 2.24
C SER A 35 -2.49 1.47 1.58
N SER A 36 -2.49 2.72 2.07
CA SER A 36 -3.23 3.81 1.40
C SER A 36 -2.72 4.04 -0.02
N ALA A 37 -1.39 4.03 -0.23
CA ALA A 37 -0.82 4.18 -1.56
C ALA A 37 -1.26 3.05 -2.50
N HIS A 38 -1.26 1.80 -2.01
CA HIS A 38 -1.74 0.63 -2.74
C HIS A 38 -3.19 0.80 -3.18
N TYR A 39 -4.09 1.11 -2.24
CA TYR A 39 -5.51 1.25 -2.56
C TYR A 39 -5.78 2.43 -3.49
N ILE A 40 -5.10 3.57 -3.32
CA ILE A 40 -5.23 4.70 -4.26
C ILE A 40 -4.87 4.26 -5.68
N LEU A 41 -3.81 3.48 -5.88
CA LEU A 41 -3.42 2.99 -7.20
C LEU A 41 -4.39 1.96 -7.78
N GLN A 42 -5.12 1.22 -6.93
CA GLN A 42 -6.21 0.36 -7.40
C GLN A 42 -7.41 1.18 -7.94
N TYR A 43 -7.73 2.30 -7.31
CA TYR A 43 -8.83 3.18 -7.75
C TYR A 43 -8.46 4.11 -8.89
N ASP A 44 -7.25 4.66 -8.87
CA ASP A 44 -6.66 5.54 -9.88
C ASP A 44 -5.24 5.07 -10.18
N SER A 45 -5.12 4.16 -11.14
CA SER A 45 -3.84 3.61 -11.59
C SER A 45 -2.93 4.65 -12.25
N THR A 46 -3.47 5.83 -12.56
CA THR A 46 -2.69 6.95 -13.10
C THR A 46 -2.19 7.88 -12.02
N ALA A 47 -2.64 7.75 -10.77
CA ALA A 47 -2.24 8.65 -9.69
C ALA A 47 -0.71 8.70 -9.50
N LYS A 48 -0.18 9.91 -9.35
CA LYS A 48 1.21 10.15 -8.98
C LYS A 48 1.30 10.31 -7.46
N ILE A 49 1.85 9.30 -6.79
CA ILE A 49 1.96 9.27 -5.34
C ILE A 49 3.39 9.60 -4.90
N THR A 50 3.52 10.49 -3.92
CA THR A 50 4.78 10.75 -3.19
C THR A 50 4.57 10.45 -1.71
N ILE A 51 5.40 9.58 -1.15
CA ILE A 51 5.37 9.22 0.27
C ILE A 51 6.54 9.93 0.96
N TYR A 52 6.22 10.68 2.00
CA TYR A 52 7.20 11.34 2.85
C TYR A 52 7.30 10.60 4.18
N GLU A 53 8.43 9.94 4.41
CA GLU A 53 8.76 9.28 5.68
C GLU A 53 9.89 10.04 6.36
N LYS A 54 9.78 10.20 7.68
CA LYS A 54 10.79 10.87 8.50
C LYS A 54 12.03 9.99 8.64
N GLU A 55 11.83 8.69 8.79
CA GLU A 55 12.91 7.71 8.94
C GLU A 55 13.47 7.24 7.59
N LYS A 56 14.62 6.56 7.61
CA LYS A 56 15.25 6.02 6.39
C LYS A 56 14.56 4.77 5.83
N VAL A 57 13.59 4.24 6.56
CA VAL A 57 12.92 2.97 6.30
C VAL A 57 11.41 3.18 6.36
N THR A 58 10.68 2.46 5.54
CA THR A 58 9.20 2.51 5.45
C THR A 58 8.60 1.33 6.22
N ASP A 59 8.66 1.42 7.54
CA ASP A 59 8.17 0.40 8.46
C ASP A 59 7.21 1.00 9.50
N GLY A 60 7.50 2.21 9.97
CA GLY A 60 6.83 2.80 11.11
C GLY A 60 6.97 1.87 12.32
N ASN A 61 5.84 1.41 12.87
CA ASN A 61 5.86 0.43 13.95
C ASN A 61 6.02 -1.02 13.45
N ALA A 62 5.84 -1.32 12.16
CA ALA A 62 5.95 -2.67 11.60
C ALA A 62 7.42 -3.05 11.36
N LYS A 63 8.14 -3.25 12.45
CA LYS A 63 9.59 -3.41 12.45
C LYS A 63 10.01 -4.82 12.84
N THR A 64 10.84 -5.41 12.00
CA THR A 64 11.56 -6.66 12.28
C THR A 64 13.01 -6.35 12.62
N VAL A 65 13.53 -6.92 13.71
CA VAL A 65 14.95 -6.80 14.10
C VAL A 65 15.64 -8.15 14.09
N GLU A 66 16.95 -8.15 13.86
CA GLU A 66 17.79 -9.34 13.95
C GLU A 66 18.39 -9.45 15.36
N VAL A 67 18.16 -10.58 16.04
CA VAL A 67 18.69 -10.87 17.38
C VAL A 67 19.33 -12.25 17.42
N LEU A 68 20.18 -12.51 18.42
CA LEU A 68 20.75 -13.84 18.65
C LEU A 68 19.87 -14.63 19.60
N ASN A 69 19.52 -15.87 19.23
CA ASN A 69 18.83 -16.80 20.13
C ASN A 69 19.82 -17.46 21.12
N ALA A 70 19.31 -18.30 22.03
CA ALA A 70 20.13 -19.01 23.03
C ALA A 70 21.23 -19.91 22.41
N SER A 71 21.04 -20.34 21.16
CA SER A 71 21.99 -21.14 20.38
C SER A 71 22.94 -20.30 19.53
N GLN A 72 23.03 -18.97 19.76
CA GLN A 72 23.87 -18.03 18.98
C GLN A 72 23.50 -17.94 17.50
N GLN A 73 22.27 -18.30 17.13
CA GLN A 73 21.77 -18.16 15.77
C GLN A 73 21.05 -16.82 15.62
N LYS A 74 21.29 -16.15 14.50
CA LYS A 74 20.57 -14.93 14.12
C LYS A 74 19.14 -15.29 13.73
N ILE A 75 18.17 -14.70 14.42
CA ILE A 75 16.75 -14.83 14.14
C ILE A 75 16.14 -13.46 13.91
N LYS A 76 15.08 -13.42 13.10
CA LYS A 76 14.28 -12.21 12.87
C LYS A 76 13.10 -12.20 13.84
N VAL A 77 12.90 -11.08 14.53
CA VAL A 77 11.83 -10.90 15.51
C VAL A 77 11.12 -9.59 15.22
N ASP A 78 9.81 -9.66 15.02
CA ASP A 78 8.97 -8.49 14.93
C ASP A 78 8.85 -7.84 16.31
N ILE A 79 9.12 -6.54 16.40
CA ILE A 79 8.97 -5.74 17.62
C ILE A 79 7.78 -4.77 17.54
N GLY A 80 6.95 -4.98 16.52
CA GLY A 80 5.79 -4.20 16.14
C GLY A 80 4.49 -4.99 16.18
N PRO A 81 3.53 -4.67 15.31
CA PRO A 81 2.43 -5.56 14.96
C PRO A 81 2.94 -6.94 14.53
N GLN A 82 2.37 -8.00 15.12
CA GLN A 82 2.77 -9.40 14.88
C GLN A 82 1.58 -10.28 14.47
N TYR A 83 0.38 -9.95 14.94
CA TYR A 83 -0.80 -10.78 14.79
C TYR A 83 -1.94 -9.98 14.17
N PHE A 84 -2.56 -10.56 13.14
CA PHE A 84 -3.76 -10.03 12.49
C PHE A 84 -4.79 -11.15 12.46
N ILE A 85 -6.01 -10.86 12.92
CA ILE A 85 -7.08 -11.85 13.01
C ILE A 85 -8.12 -11.61 11.92
N GLU A 86 -8.65 -12.71 11.36
CA GLU A 86 -9.78 -12.67 10.44
C GLU A 86 -10.98 -11.96 11.05
N GLY A 87 -11.73 -11.24 10.20
CA GLY A 87 -12.83 -10.36 10.57
C GLY A 87 -12.36 -8.90 10.62
N PRO A 88 -11.78 -8.40 11.73
CA PRO A 88 -11.41 -7.00 11.86
C PRO A 88 -10.30 -6.52 10.91
N TRP A 89 -9.47 -7.45 10.39
CA TRP A 89 -8.30 -7.12 9.58
C TRP A 89 -8.37 -7.66 8.15
N ASN A 90 -9.55 -8.02 7.65
CA ASN A 90 -9.70 -8.64 6.34
C ASN A 90 -9.05 -7.83 5.21
N ASP A 91 -9.31 -6.54 5.14
CA ASP A 91 -8.72 -5.66 4.11
C ASP A 91 -7.18 -5.61 4.21
N TYR A 92 -6.63 -5.71 5.41
CA TYR A 92 -5.17 -5.72 5.59
C TYR A 92 -4.57 -7.08 5.21
N ILE A 93 -5.24 -8.18 5.59
CA ILE A 93 -4.87 -9.55 5.21
C ILE A 93 -4.89 -9.72 3.68
N GLU A 94 -5.93 -9.20 3.02
CA GLU A 94 -6.03 -9.16 1.56
C GLU A 94 -4.88 -8.36 0.94
N PHE A 95 -4.64 -7.14 1.43
CA PHE A 95 -3.48 -6.33 1.02
C PHE A 95 -2.15 -7.08 1.13
N LEU A 96 -1.90 -7.78 2.25
CA LEU A 96 -0.67 -8.55 2.43
C LEU A 96 -0.58 -9.71 1.43
N ASN A 97 -1.68 -10.42 1.17
CA ASN A 97 -1.70 -11.53 0.21
C ASN A 97 -1.44 -11.05 -1.23
N GLU A 98 -2.04 -9.92 -1.62
CA GLU A 98 -1.84 -9.32 -2.94
C GLU A 98 -0.40 -8.85 -3.15
N THR A 99 0.25 -8.33 -2.11
CA THR A 99 1.55 -7.65 -2.24
C THR A 99 2.76 -8.54 -1.94
N LEU A 100 2.60 -9.54 -1.07
CA LEU A 100 3.69 -10.42 -0.65
C LEU A 100 3.61 -11.83 -1.29
N GLY A 101 2.51 -12.17 -1.96
CA GLY A 101 2.33 -13.46 -2.65
C GLY A 101 1.74 -14.56 -1.75
N GLU A 102 1.82 -15.80 -2.21
CA GLU A 102 1.24 -16.95 -1.50
C GLU A 102 1.99 -17.24 -0.18
N THR A 103 1.26 -17.30 0.93
CA THR A 103 1.75 -17.62 2.29
C THR A 103 2.90 -16.75 2.83
N PRO A 104 2.74 -15.42 2.94
CA PRO A 104 3.83 -14.55 3.37
C PRO A 104 4.02 -14.48 4.89
N TYR A 105 3.12 -15.10 5.65
CA TYR A 105 3.13 -15.17 7.11
C TYR A 105 2.54 -16.50 7.58
N ASP A 106 2.90 -16.92 8.79
CA ASP A 106 2.41 -18.13 9.40
C ASP A 106 1.01 -17.91 10.00
N PHE A 107 0.17 -18.95 9.93
CA PHE A 107 -1.14 -18.96 10.57
C PHE A 107 -1.07 -19.76 11.87
N GLU A 108 -1.43 -19.13 12.98
CA GLU A 108 -1.60 -19.81 14.25
C GLU A 108 -3.09 -19.81 14.65
N SER A 109 -3.62 -20.99 15.00
CA SER A 109 -4.92 -21.02 15.66
C SER A 109 -4.76 -20.49 17.08
N LEU A 110 -5.48 -19.42 17.42
CA LEU A 110 -5.62 -19.02 18.82
C LEU A 110 -6.40 -20.13 19.53
N SER A 111 -5.70 -21.07 20.18
CA SER A 111 -6.30 -21.97 21.14
C SER A 111 -6.79 -21.12 22.30
N GLY A 112 -8.12 -21.03 22.47
CA GLY A 112 -8.74 -20.44 23.65
C GLY A 112 -8.40 -21.18 24.93
#